data_AF-A0A1A6AW13-F1
#
_entry.id   AF-A0A1A6AW13-F1
#
_cell.length_a   1.000
_cell.length_b   1.000
_cell.length_c   1.000
_cell.angle_alpha   90.00
_cell.angle_beta   90.00
_cell.angle_gamma   90.00
#
_symmetry.space_group_name_H-M   'P 1'
#
loop_
_entity.id
_entity.type
_entity.pdbx_description
1 polymer ?
#
loop_
_entity_poly.entity_id
_entity_poly.type
_entity_poly.pdbx_seq_one_letter_code
_entity_poly.pdbx_strand_id
1 'polypeptide(L)'
;MKKIMLVILCFVVVITGCFIAKRKVSNPQKQSIDPAQQVVENYFKYLNEKDLKGINSTRVQKWQDMDKNLKHVKLDSISEDKRPSQKEAYMKYGRGTITHAKAENIKIYKVEYTVKYKKDGIGPEDSGKDVKWCTLIRKDRNSPWLIDEIGEG
;
A
#
# COMPACT_ATOMS: atom_id res chain seq x y z
N MET A 1 37.58 -61.58 45.82
CA MET A 1 37.35 -60.77 47.04
C MET A 1 37.52 -59.30 46.71
N LYS A 2 36.55 -58.48 47.16
CA LYS A 2 36.60 -57.02 47.40
C LYS A 2 36.45 -56.05 46.21
N LYS A 3 35.20 -55.55 46.14
CA LYS A 3 34.74 -54.15 46.05
C LYS A 3 34.36 -53.57 44.67
N ILE A 4 33.06 -53.31 44.60
CA ILE A 4 32.28 -52.47 43.68
C ILE A 4 32.57 -50.98 43.94
N MET A 5 32.68 -50.15 42.89
CA MET A 5 32.22 -48.74 42.85
C MET A 5 32.26 -48.20 41.39
N LEU A 6 31.10 -48.11 40.72
CA LEU A 6 30.37 -46.89 40.32
C LEU A 6 31.11 -45.95 39.33
N VAL A 7 30.74 -45.94 38.04
CA VAL A 7 29.75 -45.04 37.35
C VAL A 7 30.30 -43.65 37.03
N ILE A 8 30.23 -43.27 35.74
CA ILE A 8 29.99 -41.96 35.08
C ILE A 8 30.34 -42.24 33.59
N LEU A 9 29.45 -42.69 32.69
CA LEU A 9 28.33 -41.97 32.06
C LEU A 9 28.55 -40.46 31.93
N CYS A 10 28.98 -40.00 30.75
CA CYS A 10 28.33 -38.91 30.02
C CYS A 10 28.90 -38.77 28.60
N PHE A 11 28.08 -39.21 27.65
CA PHE A 11 27.98 -38.72 26.27
C PHE A 11 28.39 -37.23 26.14
N VAL A 12 29.35 -36.90 25.25
CA VAL A 12 29.12 -35.82 24.28
C VAL A 12 29.74 -36.22 22.94
N VAL A 13 28.82 -36.55 22.06
CA VAL A 13 28.94 -36.78 20.63
C VAL A 13 29.48 -35.51 19.94
N VAL A 14 30.69 -35.55 19.39
CA VAL A 14 31.16 -34.52 18.45
C VAL A 14 30.69 -34.91 17.05
N ILE A 15 29.39 -34.71 16.79
CA ILE A 15 28.88 -34.70 15.41
C ILE A 15 29.35 -33.38 14.79
N THR A 16 30.30 -33.51 13.88
CA THR A 16 30.70 -32.49 12.92
C THR A 16 29.50 -32.21 12.03
N GLY A 17 28.66 -31.27 12.45
CA GLY A 17 27.52 -30.81 11.67
C GLY A 17 28.01 -30.02 10.45
N CYS A 18 28.00 -30.66 9.28
CA CYS A 18 27.54 -29.96 8.07
C CYS A 18 26.17 -29.37 8.41
N PHE A 19 25.94 -28.06 8.30
CA PHE A 19 24.67 -27.51 7.82
C PHE A 19 24.77 -26.00 7.58
N ILE A 20 24.51 -25.65 6.32
CA ILE A 20 23.90 -24.41 5.84
C ILE A 20 24.83 -23.18 5.80
N ALA A 21 25.44 -23.01 4.63
CA ALA A 21 25.73 -21.69 4.10
C ALA A 21 24.47 -20.82 4.23
N LYS A 22 24.49 -19.87 5.17
CA LYS A 22 23.51 -18.80 5.24
C LYS A 22 23.63 -18.02 3.94
N ARG A 23 22.77 -18.32 2.96
CA ARG A 23 22.38 -17.31 1.97
C ARG A 23 21.95 -16.11 2.80
N LYS A 24 22.71 -15.02 2.75
CA LYS A 24 22.19 -13.71 3.11
C LYS A 24 21.01 -13.51 2.19
N VAL A 25 19.82 -13.85 2.65
CA VAL A 25 18.61 -13.19 2.17
C VAL A 25 18.91 -11.73 2.43
N SER A 26 19.26 -11.00 1.38
CA SER A 26 19.26 -9.56 1.40
C SER A 26 17.87 -9.18 1.88
N ASN A 27 17.76 -8.87 3.16
CA ASN A 27 16.61 -8.16 3.69
C ASN A 27 16.45 -6.97 2.75
N PRO A 28 15.37 -6.84 1.97
CA PRO A 28 15.21 -5.67 1.15
C PRO A 28 15.22 -4.52 2.14
N GLN A 29 16.31 -3.76 2.08
CA GLN A 29 16.55 -2.58 2.86
C GLN A 29 15.24 -1.81 2.83
N LYS A 30 14.59 -1.68 3.99
CA LYS A 30 13.25 -1.12 4.14
C LYS A 30 13.33 0.32 3.63
N GLN A 31 13.17 0.47 2.32
CA GLN A 31 13.26 1.74 1.64
C GLN A 31 12.16 2.57 2.29
N SER A 32 12.52 3.74 2.80
CA SER A 32 11.57 4.65 3.43
C SER A 32 10.44 4.90 2.42
N ILE A 33 9.31 4.21 2.59
CA ILE A 33 8.14 4.38 1.71
C ILE A 33 7.67 5.81 1.89
N ASP A 34 7.45 6.49 0.78
CA ASP A 34 6.92 7.84 0.77
C ASP A 34 5.58 7.88 1.51
N PRO A 35 5.39 8.73 2.53
CA PRO A 35 4.15 8.79 3.29
C PRO A 35 2.89 8.98 2.43
N ALA A 36 3.00 9.67 1.29
CA ALA A 36 1.89 9.83 0.35
C ALA A 36 1.56 8.52 -0.39
N GLN A 37 2.57 7.78 -0.83
CA GLN A 37 2.40 6.46 -1.43
C GLN A 37 1.72 5.49 -0.44
N GLN A 38 2.11 5.53 0.83
CA GLN A 38 1.53 4.69 1.87
C GLN A 38 0.02 4.92 2.05
N VAL A 39 -0.46 6.17 1.87
CA VAL A 39 -1.90 6.49 1.93
C VAL A 39 -2.66 5.80 0.81
N VAL A 40 -2.08 5.74 -0.40
CA VAL A 40 -2.68 5.02 -1.54
C VAL A 40 -2.72 3.52 -1.28
N GLU A 41 -1.62 2.93 -0.83
CA GLU A 41 -1.58 1.51 -0.47
C GLU A 41 -2.62 1.16 0.60
N ASN A 42 -2.75 2.00 1.63
CA ASN A 42 -3.75 1.83 2.68
C ASN A 42 -5.18 1.95 2.14
N TYR A 43 -5.45 2.86 1.21
CA TYR A 43 -6.77 2.97 0.58
C TYR A 43 -7.20 1.66 -0.10
N PHE A 44 -6.32 1.05 -0.90
CA PHE A 44 -6.59 -0.25 -1.54
C PHE A 44 -6.70 -1.39 -0.53
N LYS A 45 -5.89 -1.38 0.53
CA LYS A 45 -6.03 -2.32 1.65
C LYS A 45 -7.42 -2.23 2.28
N TYR A 46 -7.87 -1.03 2.64
CA TYR A 46 -9.17 -0.84 3.30
C TYR A 46 -10.37 -1.17 2.39
N LEU A 47 -10.24 -0.99 1.07
CA LEU A 47 -11.25 -1.46 0.10
C LEU A 47 -11.47 -2.98 0.14
N ASN A 48 -10.39 -3.76 0.37
CA ASN A 48 -10.48 -5.21 0.52
C ASN A 48 -11.03 -5.62 1.88
N GLU A 49 -10.61 -4.93 2.94
CA GLU A 49 -11.06 -5.18 4.32
C GLU A 49 -12.52 -4.76 4.55
N LYS A 50 -13.14 -4.06 3.58
CA LYS A 50 -14.48 -3.47 3.74
C LYS A 50 -14.52 -2.53 4.95
N ASP A 51 -13.43 -1.79 5.17
CA ASP A 51 -13.30 -0.83 6.26
C ASP A 51 -13.60 0.58 5.76
N LEU A 52 -14.87 0.99 5.86
CA LEU A 52 -15.30 2.34 5.48
C LEU A 52 -14.60 3.43 6.31
N LYS A 53 -14.30 3.18 7.59
CA LYS A 53 -13.61 4.14 8.45
C LYS A 53 -12.15 4.29 8.00
N GLY A 54 -11.49 3.17 7.70
CA GLY A 54 -10.15 3.11 7.11
C GLY A 54 -10.09 3.87 5.78
N ILE A 55 -11.02 3.59 4.85
CA ILE A 55 -11.13 4.34 3.59
C ILE A 55 -11.26 5.83 3.86
N ASN A 56 -12.19 6.22 4.73
CA ASN A 56 -12.42 7.62 5.08
C ASN A 56 -11.21 8.27 5.76
N SER A 57 -10.33 7.52 6.41
CA SER A 57 -9.08 8.06 6.97
C SER A 57 -8.05 8.46 5.89
N THR A 58 -8.16 7.91 4.68
CA THR A 58 -7.21 8.15 3.58
C THR A 58 -7.63 9.28 2.63
N ARG A 59 -8.84 9.84 2.78
CA ARG A 59 -9.45 10.76 1.80
C ARG A 59 -9.83 12.10 2.37
N VAL A 60 -9.85 13.13 1.54
CA VAL A 60 -10.44 14.44 1.87
C VAL A 60 -11.96 14.31 1.92
N GLN A 61 -12.58 13.89 0.81
CA GLN A 61 -14.02 13.64 0.75
C GLN A 61 -14.37 12.28 1.36
N LYS A 62 -15.31 12.29 2.32
CA LYS A 62 -15.74 11.08 3.02
C LYS A 62 -16.88 10.40 2.28
N TRP A 63 -16.80 9.08 2.20
CA TRP A 63 -17.84 8.20 1.68
C TRP A 63 -18.85 7.87 2.77
N GLN A 64 -20.11 7.73 2.38
CA GLN A 64 -21.20 7.32 3.26
C GLN A 64 -21.42 5.80 3.25
N ASP A 65 -21.15 5.14 2.13
CA ASP A 65 -21.23 3.69 1.98
C ASP A 65 -20.11 3.22 1.02
N MET A 66 -19.86 1.92 0.98
CA MET A 66 -18.98 1.27 0.01
C MET A 66 -19.78 0.53 -1.05
N ASP A 67 -19.16 0.30 -2.19
CA ASP A 67 -19.72 -0.60 -3.20
C ASP A 67 -19.82 -2.03 -2.64
N LYS A 68 -21.05 -2.47 -2.34
CA LYS A 68 -21.36 -3.81 -1.85
C LYS A 68 -21.09 -4.90 -2.89
N ASN A 69 -20.99 -4.52 -4.16
CA ASN A 69 -20.69 -5.41 -5.26
C ASN A 69 -19.18 -5.63 -5.46
N LEU A 70 -18.31 -4.78 -4.90
CA LEU A 70 -16.86 -4.98 -4.93
C LEU A 70 -16.50 -6.28 -4.20
N LYS A 71 -15.92 -7.26 -4.92
CA LYS A 71 -15.44 -8.52 -4.33
C LYS A 71 -14.03 -8.35 -3.78
N HIS A 72 -13.08 -7.94 -4.62
CA HIS A 72 -11.72 -7.59 -4.21
C HIS A 72 -11.09 -6.62 -5.21
N VAL A 73 -10.02 -5.96 -4.79
CA VAL A 73 -9.16 -5.13 -5.62
C VAL A 73 -7.70 -5.44 -5.30
N LYS A 74 -6.87 -5.65 -6.31
CA LYS A 74 -5.44 -5.92 -6.15
C LYS A 74 -4.66 -4.75 -6.71
N LEU A 75 -3.93 -4.03 -5.86
CA LEU A 75 -2.97 -3.03 -6.32
C LEU A 75 -1.79 -3.75 -6.97
N ASP A 76 -1.59 -3.52 -8.27
CA ASP A 76 -0.54 -4.18 -9.05
C ASP A 76 0.73 -3.33 -9.12
N SER A 77 0.59 -2.02 -9.30
CA SER A 77 1.72 -1.09 -9.27
C SER A 77 1.31 0.31 -8.83
N ILE A 78 2.28 1.06 -8.29
CA ILE A 78 2.16 2.47 -7.96
C ILE A 78 3.42 3.20 -8.42
N SER A 79 3.24 4.32 -9.10
CA SER A 79 4.35 5.17 -9.54
C SER A 79 3.97 6.64 -9.45
N GLU A 80 4.87 7.48 -8.95
CA GLU A 80 4.63 8.93 -8.90
C GLU A 80 4.68 9.51 -10.32
N ASP A 81 3.63 10.21 -10.71
CA ASP A 81 3.57 10.97 -11.96
C ASP A 81 4.16 12.36 -11.74
N LYS A 82 5.40 12.53 -12.20
CA LYS A 82 6.17 13.77 -12.04
C LYS A 82 5.97 14.76 -13.19
N ARG A 83 5.09 14.47 -14.16
CA ARG A 83 4.85 15.37 -15.28
C ARG A 83 4.25 16.68 -14.77
N PRO A 84 4.88 17.85 -15.04
CA PRO A 84 4.34 19.14 -14.59
C PRO A 84 2.91 19.40 -15.09
N SER A 85 2.60 18.96 -16.31
CA SER A 85 1.29 19.11 -16.92
C SER A 85 0.15 18.48 -16.11
N GLN A 86 0.39 17.34 -15.46
CA GLN A 86 -0.61 16.66 -14.63
C GLN A 86 -0.94 17.48 -13.38
N LYS A 87 0.10 17.97 -12.72
CA LYS A 87 -0.06 18.84 -11.55
C LYS A 87 -0.73 20.16 -11.92
N GLU A 88 -0.33 20.76 -13.04
CA GLU A 88 -0.96 21.98 -13.55
C GLU A 88 -2.43 21.78 -13.91
N ALA A 89 -2.79 20.65 -14.52
CA ALA A 89 -4.17 20.33 -14.88
C ALA A 89 -5.05 20.25 -13.63
N TYR A 90 -4.62 19.52 -12.60
CA TYR A 90 -5.31 19.49 -11.32
C TYR A 90 -5.47 20.88 -10.69
N MET A 91 -4.40 21.69 -10.70
CA MET A 91 -4.40 23.02 -10.09
C MET A 91 -5.30 24.02 -10.82
N LYS A 92 -5.31 24.00 -12.16
CA LYS A 92 -6.00 25.00 -12.99
C LYS A 92 -7.43 24.59 -13.36
N TYR A 93 -7.67 23.30 -13.54
CA TYR A 93 -8.92 22.79 -14.11
C TYR A 93 -9.62 21.75 -13.22
N GLY A 94 -8.90 21.12 -12.29
CA GLY A 94 -9.45 20.17 -11.35
C GLY A 94 -9.85 20.79 -10.01
N ARG A 95 -9.93 19.94 -8.97
CA ARG A 95 -10.27 20.34 -7.60
C ARG A 95 -9.20 21.21 -6.93
N GLY A 96 -8.04 21.40 -7.54
CA GLY A 96 -7.03 22.38 -7.12
C GLY A 96 -7.56 23.82 -7.09
N THR A 97 -8.55 24.12 -7.93
CA THR A 97 -9.25 25.43 -7.94
C THR A 97 -10.07 25.69 -6.67
N ILE A 98 -10.49 24.63 -5.98
CA ILE A 98 -11.30 24.69 -4.75
C ILE A 98 -10.41 24.51 -3.51
N THR A 99 -9.45 23.59 -3.57
CA THR A 99 -8.58 23.26 -2.44
C THR A 99 -7.46 24.29 -2.22
N HIS A 100 -7.12 25.06 -3.26
CA HIS A 100 -6.00 26.03 -3.26
C HIS A 100 -4.67 25.41 -2.78
N ALA A 101 -4.49 24.10 -3.00
CA ALA A 101 -3.30 23.38 -2.60
C ALA A 101 -2.08 23.91 -3.38
N LYS A 102 -0.97 24.12 -2.66
CA LYS A 102 0.30 24.54 -3.27
C LYS A 102 0.97 23.36 -3.99
N ALA A 103 1.75 23.65 -5.03
CA ALA A 103 2.38 22.63 -5.86
C ALA A 103 3.27 21.64 -5.08
N GLU A 104 3.96 22.10 -4.04
CA GLU A 104 4.79 21.28 -3.13
C GLU A 104 3.98 20.38 -2.17
N ASN A 105 2.67 20.64 -2.08
CA ASN A 105 1.71 19.90 -1.28
C ASN A 105 0.75 19.08 -2.13
N ILE A 106 1.12 18.83 -3.39
CA ILE A 106 0.38 17.97 -4.32
C ILE A 106 1.34 16.88 -4.80
N LYS A 107 0.88 15.64 -4.71
CA LYS A 107 1.49 14.46 -5.34
C LYS A 107 0.44 13.72 -6.15
N ILE A 108 0.86 13.19 -7.29
CA ILE A 108 -0.02 12.43 -8.18
C ILE A 108 0.64 11.08 -8.39
N TYR A 109 -0.12 10.01 -8.20
CA TYR A 109 0.34 8.64 -8.46
C TYR A 109 -0.50 8.01 -9.54
N LYS A 110 0.16 7.46 -10.56
CA LYS A 110 -0.45 6.48 -11.45
C LYS A 110 -0.51 5.15 -10.72
N VAL A 111 -1.71 4.59 -10.58
CA VAL A 111 -1.96 3.29 -9.97
C VAL A 111 -2.48 2.34 -11.02
N GLU A 112 -1.93 1.14 -11.06
CA GLU A 112 -2.44 0.04 -11.87
C GLU A 112 -2.98 -1.01 -10.90
N TYR A 113 -4.20 -1.48 -11.13
CA TYR A 113 -4.85 -2.45 -10.25
C TYR A 113 -5.74 -3.39 -11.04
N THR A 114 -6.04 -4.53 -10.42
CA THR A 114 -7.01 -5.50 -10.92
C THR A 114 -8.21 -5.55 -9.98
N VAL A 115 -9.40 -5.24 -10.47
CA VAL A 115 -10.65 -5.26 -9.69
C VAL A 115 -11.52 -6.46 -10.09
N LYS A 116 -12.23 -7.03 -9.11
CA LYS A 116 -13.29 -8.01 -9.38
C LYS A 116 -14.55 -7.63 -8.62
N TYR A 117 -15.66 -7.68 -9.34
CA TYR A 117 -17.00 -7.52 -8.79
C TYR A 117 -17.71 -8.86 -8.63
N LYS A 118 -18.75 -8.90 -7.77
CA LYS A 118 -19.58 -10.09 -7.57
C LYS A 118 -20.49 -10.33 -8.77
N LYS A 119 -21.05 -9.25 -9.33
CA LYS A 119 -21.83 -9.22 -10.56
C LYS A 119 -21.12 -8.32 -11.56
N ASP A 120 -20.79 -8.84 -12.74
CA ASP A 120 -20.19 -8.04 -13.80
C ASP A 120 -21.22 -7.02 -14.34
N GLY A 121 -20.74 -5.89 -14.88
CA GLY A 121 -21.58 -4.77 -15.31
C GLY A 121 -22.24 -3.96 -14.18
N ILE A 122 -21.94 -4.25 -12.92
CA ILE A 122 -22.41 -3.50 -11.75
C ILE A 122 -21.19 -2.99 -10.97
N GLY A 123 -20.90 -1.70 -11.10
CA GLY A 123 -19.74 -1.08 -10.46
C GLY A 123 -19.34 0.20 -11.20
N PRO A 124 -18.33 0.93 -10.69
CA PRO A 124 -17.77 2.08 -11.41
C PRO A 124 -17.02 1.68 -12.69
N GLU A 125 -16.51 0.44 -12.75
CA GLU A 125 -15.76 -0.11 -13.88
C GLU A 125 -16.02 -1.61 -14.02
N ASP A 126 -15.62 -2.21 -15.14
CA ASP A 126 -15.72 -3.65 -15.36
C ASP A 126 -14.66 -4.41 -14.54
N SER A 127 -14.95 -5.68 -14.23
CA SER A 127 -13.96 -6.58 -13.65
C SER A 127 -12.76 -6.75 -14.60
N GLY A 128 -11.55 -6.48 -14.13
CA GLY A 128 -10.36 -6.56 -14.96
C GLY A 128 -9.23 -5.68 -14.45
N LYS A 129 -8.25 -5.43 -15.32
CA LYS A 129 -7.16 -4.48 -15.07
C LYS A 129 -7.65 -3.07 -15.41
N ASP A 130 -7.32 -2.12 -14.55
CA ASP A 130 -7.55 -0.70 -14.80
C ASP A 130 -6.36 0.14 -14.30
N VAL A 131 -6.34 1.38 -14.73
CA VAL A 131 -5.34 2.40 -14.43
C VAL A 131 -6.06 3.66 -14.00
N LYS A 132 -5.68 4.24 -12.86
CA LYS A 132 -6.18 5.55 -12.41
C LYS A 132 -5.04 6.43 -11.95
N TRP A 133 -5.33 7.71 -11.80
CA TRP A 133 -4.47 8.68 -11.14
C TRP A 133 -5.08 9.05 -9.79
N CYS A 134 -4.29 8.88 -8.73
CA CYS A 134 -4.63 9.32 -7.39
C CYS A 134 -3.91 10.65 -7.10
N THR A 135 -4.66 11.73 -6.96
CA THR A 135 -4.13 13.02 -6.53
C THR A 135 -4.23 13.15 -5.02
N LEU A 136 -3.08 13.27 -4.37
CA LEU A 136 -2.94 13.49 -2.94
C LEU A 136 -2.57 14.92 -2.64
N ILE A 137 -3.21 15.47 -1.62
CA ILE A 137 -2.91 16.79 -1.09
C ILE A 137 -2.59 16.73 0.41
N ARG A 138 -1.90 17.76 0.89
CA ARG A 138 -1.79 18.08 2.31
C ARG A 138 -1.92 19.59 2.49
N LYS A 139 -2.34 20.04 3.68
CA LYS A 139 -2.45 21.48 3.96
C LYS A 139 -1.07 22.16 4.03
N ASP A 140 -0.14 21.52 4.73
CA ASP A 140 1.23 21.99 4.93
C ASP A 140 2.18 20.81 5.17
N ARG A 141 3.46 21.09 5.43
CA ARG A 141 4.51 20.05 5.60
C ARG A 141 4.27 19.12 6.79
N ASN A 142 3.49 19.52 7.78
CA ASN A 142 3.22 18.78 9.01
C ASN A 142 1.85 18.05 8.96
N SER A 143 1.04 18.37 7.96
CA SER A 143 -0.27 17.77 7.77
C SER A 143 -0.17 16.40 7.07
N PRO A 144 -1.08 15.46 7.38
CA PRO A 144 -1.11 14.17 6.69
C PRO A 144 -1.45 14.35 5.21
N TRP A 145 -0.96 13.42 4.39
CA TRP A 145 -1.41 13.28 3.01
C TRP A 145 -2.79 12.63 2.98
N LEU A 146 -3.65 13.12 2.10
CA LEU A 146 -4.98 12.57 1.86
C LEU A 146 -5.26 12.57 0.36
N ILE A 147 -5.95 11.54 -0.12
CA ILE A 147 -6.46 11.47 -1.48
C ILE A 147 -7.61 12.48 -1.61
N ASP A 148 -7.43 13.48 -2.47
CA ASP A 148 -8.51 14.41 -2.82
C ASP A 148 -9.32 13.87 -4.00
N GLU A 149 -8.64 13.28 -4.98
CA GLU A 149 -9.25 12.84 -6.24
C GLU A 149 -8.65 11.50 -6.71
N ILE A 150 -9.52 10.66 -7.27
CA ILE A 150 -9.15 9.46 -8.04
C ILE A 150 -9.92 9.56 -9.35
N GLY A 151 -9.21 9.49 -10.47
CA GLY A 151 -9.84 9.60 -11.79
C GLY A 151 -8.89 9.22 -12.92
N GLU A 152 -9.28 9.60 -14.12
CA GLU A 152 -8.44 9.49 -15.32
C GLU A 152 -7.40 10.61 -15.34
N GLY A 153 -6.22 10.32 -15.90
CA GLY A 153 -5.11 11.27 -16.06
C GLY A 153 -4.90 11.73 -17.49
#